data_AF-A0A3D3F219-F1
#
_entry.id   AF-A0A3D3F219-F1
#
_cell.length_a   1.000
_cell.length_b   1.000
_cell.length_c   1.000
_cell.angle_alpha   90.00
_cell.angle_beta   90.00
_cell.angle_gamma   90.00
#
_symmetry.space_group_name_H-M   'P 1'
#
loop_
_entity.id
_entity.type
_entity.pdbx_description
1 polymer ?
#
loop_
_entity_poly.entity_id
_entity_poly.type
_entity_poly.pdbx_seq_one_letter_code
_entity_poly.pdbx_strand_id
1 'polypeptide(L)'
;TSTEIYEYLRLLYARIGRTISPVSGAEVKRHYVHDVVEKMLQYREGTRLAVLSAVQLRNGRNLREQLEILQKEGFTRVDVDGQFYRIDEL
;
A
#
# COMPACT_ATOMS: atom_id res chain seq x y z
N THR A 1 23.15 -7.30 -34.63
CA THR A 1 23.32 -5.92 -34.15
C THR A 1 22.30 -5.68 -33.07
N SER A 2 22.74 -5.57 -31.81
CA SER A 2 21.84 -5.23 -30.70
C SER A 2 21.45 -3.77 -30.88
N THR A 3 20.26 -3.51 -31.41
CA THR A 3 19.80 -2.13 -31.64
C THR A 3 19.18 -1.60 -30.36
N GLU A 4 19.50 -0.36 -29.98
CA GLU A 4 18.92 0.36 -28.83
C GLU A 4 17.40 0.63 -28.97
N ILE A 5 16.75 0.13 -30.02
CA ILE A 5 15.31 0.27 -30.30
C ILE A 5 14.47 -0.04 -29.05
N TYR A 6 14.79 -1.10 -28.31
CA TYR A 6 14.04 -1.44 -27.09
C TYR A 6 14.15 -0.36 -26.02
N GLU A 7 15.32 0.27 -25.87
CA GLU A 7 15.52 1.35 -24.90
C GLU A 7 14.72 2.60 -25.28
N TYR A 8 14.74 2.97 -26.57
CA TYR A 8 13.92 4.07 -27.08
C TYR A 8 12.42 3.81 -26.93
N LEU A 9 11.96 2.59 -27.23
CA LEU A 9 10.56 2.18 -27.01
C LEU A 9 10.21 2.26 -25.52
N ARG A 10 11.09 1.80 -24.62
CA ARG A 10 10.86 1.89 -23.17
C ARG A 10 10.70 3.33 -22.71
N LEU A 11 11.55 4.25 -23.20
CA LEU A 11 11.44 5.68 -22.87
C LEU A 11 10.17 6.31 -23.42
N LEU A 12 9.78 5.95 -24.65
CA LEU A 12 8.52 6.41 -25.25
C LEU A 12 7.31 5.98 -24.41
N TYR A 13 7.17 4.68 -24.15
CA TYR A 13 6.05 4.16 -23.37
C TYR A 13 6.07 4.61 -21.91
N ALA A 14 7.23 4.86 -21.30
CA ALA A 14 7.29 5.46 -19.97
C ALA A 14 6.73 6.88 -19.93
N ARG A 15 6.80 7.63 -21.04
CA ARG A 15 6.39 9.03 -21.10
C ARG A 15 4.96 9.25 -21.58
N ILE A 16 4.48 8.42 -22.52
CA ILE A 16 3.15 8.56 -23.13
C ILE A 16 2.26 7.32 -22.99
N GLY A 17 2.78 6.23 -22.42
CA GLY A 17 2.02 5.00 -22.23
C GLY A 17 0.91 5.17 -21.20
N ARG A 18 -0.24 4.56 -21.49
CA ARG A 18 -1.34 4.40 -20.53
C ARG A 18 -1.29 2.99 -19.97
N THR A 19 -1.17 2.89 -18.65
CA THR A 19 -1.14 1.59 -17.99
C THR A 19 -2.55 1.03 -17.91
N ILE A 20 -2.76 -0.15 -18.49
CA ILE A 20 -4.03 -0.88 -18.40
C ILE A 20 -3.87 -2.07 -17.46
N SER A 21 -4.81 -2.24 -16.54
CA SER A 21 -4.84 -3.40 -15.65
C SER A 21 -5.11 -4.68 -16.45
N PRO A 22 -4.27 -5.73 -16.36
CA PRO A 22 -4.52 -6.99 -17.04
C PRO A 22 -5.69 -7.78 -16.44
N VAL A 23 -6.11 -7.46 -15.22
CA VAL A 23 -7.18 -8.16 -14.51
C VAL A 23 -8.55 -7.56 -14.84
N SER A 24 -8.64 -6.22 -14.85
CA SER A 24 -9.91 -5.51 -15.04
C SER A 24 -10.08 -4.87 -16.42
N GLY A 25 -9.00 -4.71 -17.19
CA GLY A 25 -9.01 -3.98 -18.47
C GLY A 25 -9.16 -2.46 -18.32
N ALA A 26 -9.22 -1.94 -17.10
CA ALA A 26 -9.37 -0.51 -16.83
C ALA A 26 -8.02 0.23 -16.83
N GLU A 27 -8.04 1.53 -17.17
CA GLU A 27 -6.87 2.40 -17.07
C GLU A 27 -6.48 2.62 -15.61
N VAL A 28 -5.20 2.39 -15.29
CA VAL A 28 -4.63 2.62 -13.96
C VAL A 28 -4.41 4.11 -13.78
N LYS A 29 -5.14 4.68 -12.83
CA LYS A 29 -5.02 6.09 -12.44
C LYS A 29 -4.57 6.23 -11.00
N ARG A 30 -4.05 7.40 -10.66
CA ARG A 30 -3.83 7.78 -9.26
C ARG A 30 -5.18 7.93 -8.58
N HIS A 31 -5.40 7.18 -7.51
CA HIS A 31 -6.55 7.36 -6.63
C HIS A 31 -6.26 8.44 -5.58
N TYR A 32 -7.30 9.17 -5.23
CA TYR A 32 -7.36 10.13 -4.15
C TYR A 32 -8.09 9.53 -2.94
N VAL A 33 -8.05 10.24 -1.81
CA VAL A 33 -8.72 9.81 -0.57
C VAL A 33 -10.22 9.58 -0.80
N HIS A 34 -10.89 10.44 -1.58
CA HIS A 34 -12.32 10.30 -1.85
C HIS A 34 -12.65 9.02 -2.64
N ASP A 35 -11.82 8.61 -3.61
CA ASP A 35 -12.02 7.37 -4.37
C ASP A 35 -11.99 6.15 -3.43
N VAL A 36 -11.10 6.16 -2.43
CA VAL A 36 -11.00 5.09 -1.42
C VAL A 36 -12.25 5.07 -0.55
N VAL A 37 -12.69 6.22 -0.05
CA VAL A 37 -13.91 6.31 0.78
C VAL A 37 -15.14 5.82 0.00
N GLU A 38 -15.32 6.28 -1.24
CA GLU A 38 -16.41 5.85 -2.11
C GLU A 38 -16.36 4.33 -2.33
N LYS A 39 -15.16 3.77 -2.56
CA LYS A 39 -15.01 2.33 -2.70
C LYS A 39 -15.40 1.57 -1.43
N MET A 40 -15.07 2.09 -0.26
CA MET A 40 -15.42 1.45 1.02
C MET A 40 -16.94 1.47 1.28
N LEU A 41 -17.64 2.51 0.84
CA LEU A 41 -19.10 2.62 0.97
C LEU A 41 -19.87 1.63 0.07
N GLN A 42 -19.22 1.01 -0.91
CA GLN A 42 -19.84 -0.01 -1.76
C GLN A 42 -19.99 -1.37 -1.06
N TYR A 43 -19.28 -1.61 0.05
CA TYR A 43 -19.44 -2.84 0.83
C TYR A 43 -20.75 -2.82 1.63
N ARG A 44 -21.26 -4.00 1.98
CA ARG A 44 -22.49 -4.14 2.76
C ARG A 44 -22.34 -3.45 4.12
N GLU A 45 -23.41 -2.82 4.59
CA GLU A 45 -23.46 -2.25 5.93
C GLU A 45 -23.10 -3.31 6.99
N GLY A 46 -22.30 -2.90 7.98
CA GLY A 46 -21.77 -3.79 9.02
C GLY A 46 -20.51 -4.56 8.62
N THR A 47 -20.01 -4.43 7.39
CA THR A 47 -18.70 -5.00 7.00
C THR A 47 -17.60 -4.38 7.84
N ARG A 48 -16.86 -5.22 8.56
CA ARG A 48 -15.68 -4.79 9.34
C ARG A 48 -14.48 -4.69 8.39
N LEU A 49 -13.87 -3.51 8.35
CA LEU A 49 -12.69 -3.22 7.53
C LEU A 49 -11.54 -2.79 8.45
N ALA A 50 -10.32 -3.15 8.06
CA ALA A 50 -9.10 -2.68 8.72
C ALA A 50 -8.24 -1.92 7.69
N VAL A 51 -7.73 -0.75 8.09
CA VAL A 51 -6.78 0.03 7.29
C VAL A 51 -5.39 -0.26 7.81
N LEU A 52 -4.57 -0.90 6.97
CA LEU A 52 -3.23 -1.34 7.32
C LEU A 52 -2.19 -0.47 6.63
N SER A 53 -1.04 -0.33 7.29
CA SER A 53 0.16 0.27 6.73
C SER A 53 1.37 -0.57 7.15
N ALA A 54 2.33 -0.73 6.25
CA ALA A 54 3.55 -1.46 6.56
C ALA A 54 4.37 -0.71 7.62
N VAL A 55 4.78 -1.42 8.68
CA VAL A 55 5.69 -0.87 9.69
C VAL A 55 7.08 -0.71 9.06
N GLN A 56 7.52 0.53 8.89
CA GLN A 56 8.84 0.84 8.34
C GLN A 56 9.84 1.04 9.47
N LEU A 57 10.88 0.21 9.52
CA LEU A 57 12.03 0.44 10.40
C LEU A 57 12.85 1.61 9.86
N ARG A 58 12.98 2.67 10.65
CA ARG A 58 13.77 3.86 10.32
C ARG A 58 14.99 3.95 11.24
N ASN A 59 16.06 4.54 10.73
CA ASN A 59 17.24 4.92 11.52
C ASN A 59 17.94 3.76 12.25
N GLY A 60 17.90 2.54 11.69
CA GLY A 60 18.54 1.37 12.29
C GLY A 60 17.85 0.85 13.56
N ARG A 61 16.63 1.32 13.86
CA ARG A 61 15.84 0.83 15.00
C ARG A 61 15.48 -0.64 14.84
N ASN A 62 15.47 -1.36 15.94
CA ASN A 62 14.87 -2.68 15.99
C ASN A 62 13.34 -2.60 16.04
N LEU A 63 12.67 -3.73 15.83
CA LEU A 63 11.20 -3.79 15.80
C LEU A 63 10.58 -3.32 17.12
N ARG A 64 11.15 -3.70 18.26
CA ARG A 64 10.62 -3.36 19.59
C ARG A 64 10.60 -1.85 19.81
N GLU A 65 11.70 -1.16 19.51
CA GLU A 65 11.76 0.30 19.60
C GLU A 65 10.73 0.99 18.69
N GLN A 66 10.53 0.48 17.47
CA GLN A 66 9.56 1.04 16.55
C GLN A 66 8.12 0.81 17.05
N LEU A 67 7.83 -0.36 17.63
CA LEU A 67 6.54 -0.68 18.23
C LEU A 67 6.24 0.20 19.44
N GLU A 68 7.22 0.45 20.32
CA GLU A 68 7.07 1.38 21.45
C GLU A 68 6.74 2.80 20.98
N ILE A 69 7.35 3.26 19.89
CA ILE A 69 7.04 4.57 19.30
C ILE A 69 5.61 4.59 18.76
N LEU A 70 5.20 3.57 18.00
CA LEU A 70 3.84 3.45 17.51
C LEU A 70 2.82 3.40 18.65
N GLN A 71 3.16 2.73 19.76
CA GLN A 71 2.33 2.73 20.96
C GLN A 71 2.18 4.13 21.56
N LYS A 72 3.28 4.91 21.64
CA LYS A 72 3.25 6.32 22.07
C LYS A 72 2.47 7.22 21.11
N GLU A 73 2.44 6.90 19.82
CA GLU A 73 1.63 7.57 18.81
C GLU A 73 0.13 7.18 18.88
N GLY A 74 -0.23 6.22 19.73
CA GLY A 74 -1.62 5.82 19.99
C GLY A 74 -2.08 4.57 19.24
N PHE A 75 -1.19 3.90 18.50
CA PHE A 75 -1.50 2.61 17.89
C PHE A 75 -1.55 1.52 18.98
N THR A 76 -2.59 0.68 18.95
CA THR A 76 -2.77 -0.37 19.97
C THR A 76 -2.50 -1.78 19.42
N ARG A 77 -2.69 -1.97 18.12
CA ARG A 77 -2.64 -3.29 17.47
C ARG A 77 -1.73 -3.25 16.25
N VAL A 78 -1.11 -4.39 15.98
CA VAL A 78 -0.31 -4.63 14.78
C VAL A 78 -0.81 -5.89 14.10
N ASP A 79 -0.86 -5.86 12.76
CA ASP A 79 -1.10 -7.05 11.96
C ASP A 79 0.22 -7.78 11.69
N VAL A 80 0.27 -9.06 12.01
CA VAL A 80 1.39 -9.96 11.73
C VAL A 80 0.80 -11.15 10.99
N ASP A 81 1.09 -11.21 9.69
CA ASP A 81 0.64 -12.29 8.79
C ASP A 81 -0.88 -12.56 8.82
N GLY A 82 -1.69 -11.50 8.95
CA GLY A 82 -3.15 -11.59 8.99
C GLY A 82 -3.75 -11.82 10.38
N GLN A 83 -2.91 -11.88 11.42
CA GLN A 83 -3.34 -11.93 12.81
C GLN A 83 -3.01 -10.63 13.54
N PHE A 84 -4.01 -10.09 14.24
CA PHE A 84 -3.85 -8.87 14.99
C PHE A 84 -3.44 -9.13 16.42
N TYR A 85 -2.26 -8.65 16.79
CA TYR A 85 -1.72 -8.68 18.14
C TYR A 85 -1.79 -7.31 18.78
N ARG A 86 -1.85 -7.25 20.11
CA ARG A 86 -1.68 -5.99 20.81
C ARG A 86 -0.21 -5.68 20.97
N ILE A 87 0.15 -4.39 20.84
CA ILE A 87 1.56 -3.97 20.89
C ILE A 87 2.16 -4.15 22.29
N ASP A 88 1.36 -4.04 23.35
CA ASP A 88 1.78 -4.24 24.75
C ASP A 88 2.09 -5.71 25.10
N GLU A 89 1.68 -6.66 24.26
CA GLU A 89 1.85 -8.10 24.46
C GLU A 89 3.02 -8.70 23.63
N LEU A 90 3.71 -7.89 22.83
CA LEU A 90 4.82 -8.24 21.93
C LEU A 90 6.18 -7.73 22.45
#